data_AF-A0A3N0YE67-F1
#
_entry.id   AF-A0A3N0YE67-F1
#
_cell.length_a   1.000
_cell.length_b   1.000
_cell.length_c   1.000
_cell.angle_alpha   90.00
_cell.angle_beta   90.00
_cell.angle_gamma   90.00
#
_symmetry.space_group_name_H-M   'P 1'
#
loop_
_entity.id
_entity.type
_entity.pdbx_description
1 polymer ?
#
loop_
_entity_poly.entity_id
_entity_poly.type
_entity_poly.pdbx_seq_one_letter_code
_entity_poly.pdbx_strand_id
1 'polypeptide(L)'
;RDVIRRYKRLLKLTKRGATMTKAFRKEGVSRNAVAQLAPIAELYFADRVQFNSISFTPGKLAEFAEKCREHIVGDVKKKVLSMKIKGSLLPFCLNK
;
A
#
# COMPACT_ATOMS: atom_id res chain seq x y z
N ARG A 1 8.39 -9.93 1.90
CA ARG A 1 8.83 -9.03 0.80
C ARG A 1 7.88 -9.05 -0.42
N ASP A 2 7.01 -10.05 -0.55
CA ASP A 2 6.16 -10.24 -1.74
C ASP A 2 5.02 -9.24 -1.89
N VAL A 3 4.48 -8.72 -0.78
CA VAL A 3 3.41 -7.71 -0.80
C VAL A 3 3.82 -6.44 -1.53
N ILE A 4 4.99 -5.88 -1.20
CA ILE A 4 5.51 -4.66 -1.84
C ILE A 4 5.79 -4.91 -3.33
N ARG A 5 6.30 -6.11 -3.68
CA ARG A 5 6.57 -6.49 -5.07
C ARG A 5 5.27 -6.57 -5.88
N ARG A 6 4.22 -7.20 -5.33
CA ARG A 6 2.88 -7.25 -5.94
C ARG A 6 2.27 -5.86 -6.07
N TYR A 7 2.36 -5.04 -5.03
CA TYR A 7 1.87 -3.66 -5.05
C TYR A 7 2.55 -2.82 -6.14
N LYS A 8 3.87 -2.94 -6.31
CA LYS A 8 4.61 -2.29 -7.41
C LYS A 8 4.15 -2.76 -8.80
N ARG A 9 3.84 -4.05 -8.96
CA ARG A 9 3.29 -4.58 -10.23
C ARG A 9 1.91 -4.01 -10.52
N LEU A 10 1.03 -3.97 -9.52
CA LEU A 10 -0.28 -3.33 -9.62
C LEU A 10 -0.14 -1.86 -10.02
N LEU A 11 0.74 -1.11 -9.37
CA LEU A 11 1.04 0.29 -9.70
C LEU A 11 1.52 0.45 -11.15
N LYS A 12 2.38 -0.46 -11.63
CA LYS A 12 2.87 -0.44 -13.02
C LYS A 12 1.76 -0.74 -14.02
N LEU A 13 0.83 -1.63 -13.68
CA LEU A 13 -0.33 -1.94 -14.51
C LEU A 13 -1.30 -0.76 -14.57
N THR A 14 -1.60 -0.13 -13.43
CA THR A 14 -2.48 1.04 -13.38
C THR A 14 -1.86 2.24 -14.10
N LYS A 15 -0.54 2.45 -13.99
CA LYS A 15 0.18 3.48 -14.78
C LYS A 15 0.12 3.24 -16.29
N ARG A 16 -0.04 1.99 -16.72
CA ARG A 16 -0.20 1.62 -18.14
C ARG A 16 -1.65 1.73 -18.63
N GLY A 17 -2.54 2.35 -17.85
CA GLY A 17 -3.96 2.52 -18.20
C GLY A 17 -4.81 1.27 -17.91
N ALA A 18 -4.27 0.24 -17.25
CA ALA A 18 -5.10 -0.89 -16.83
C ALA A 18 -6.00 -0.48 -15.65
N THR A 19 -7.27 -0.86 -15.72
CA THR A 19 -8.18 -0.68 -14.58
C THR A 19 -7.67 -1.47 -13.37
N MET A 20 -7.87 -0.91 -12.18
CA MET A 20 -7.48 -1.54 -10.91
C MET A 20 -8.02 -2.96 -10.80
N THR A 21 -9.27 -3.20 -11.20
CA THR A 21 -9.90 -4.53 -11.24
C THR A 21 -9.13 -5.52 -12.13
N LYS A 22 -8.70 -5.09 -13.32
CA LYS A 22 -7.92 -5.94 -14.24
C LYS A 22 -6.54 -6.23 -13.67
N ALA A 23 -5.91 -5.26 -13.00
CA ALA A 23 -4.64 -5.45 -12.32
C ALA A 23 -4.74 -6.46 -11.17
N PHE A 24 -5.79 -6.38 -10.33
CA PHE A 24 -6.01 -7.34 -9.23
C PHE A 24 -6.27 -8.74 -9.71
N ARG A 25 -7.13 -8.89 -10.74
CA ARG A 25 -7.40 -10.19 -11.36
C ARG A 25 -6.12 -10.81 -11.94
N LYS A 26 -5.25 -9.98 -12.54
CA LYS A 26 -3.97 -10.44 -13.11
C LYS A 26 -2.96 -10.89 -12.06
N GLU A 27 -2.92 -10.24 -10.90
CA GLU A 27 -2.06 -10.64 -9.77
C GLU A 27 -2.72 -11.68 -8.85
N GLY A 28 -3.97 -12.08 -9.10
CA GLY A 28 -4.69 -13.07 -8.29
C GLY A 28 -4.99 -12.61 -6.87
N VAL A 29 -5.12 -11.29 -6.65
CA VAL A 29 -5.37 -10.71 -5.32
C VAL A 29 -6.76 -10.12 -5.23
N SER A 30 -7.42 -10.25 -4.07
CA SER A 30 -8.72 -9.63 -3.84
C SER A 30 -8.56 -8.13 -3.56
N ARG A 31 -9.59 -7.33 -3.91
CA ARG A 31 -9.59 -5.89 -3.59
C ARG A 31 -9.42 -5.66 -2.08
N ASN A 32 -10.06 -6.49 -1.26
CA ASN A 32 -9.96 -6.43 0.20
C ASN A 32 -8.55 -6.74 0.70
N ALA A 33 -7.88 -7.75 0.14
CA ALA A 33 -6.50 -8.05 0.49
C ALA A 33 -5.56 -6.90 0.10
N VAL A 34 -5.75 -6.30 -1.09
CA VAL A 34 -4.93 -5.15 -1.50
C VAL A 34 -5.21 -3.92 -0.63
N ALA A 35 -6.46 -3.67 -0.25
CA ALA A 35 -6.83 -2.59 0.65
C ALA A 35 -6.24 -2.80 2.05
N GLN A 36 -6.34 -4.01 2.61
CA GLN A 36 -5.73 -4.36 3.88
C GLN A 36 -4.22 -4.21 3.84
N LEU A 37 -3.56 -4.54 2.73
CA LEU A 37 -2.11 -4.46 2.60
C LEU A 37 -1.61 -3.11 2.07
N ALA A 38 -2.50 -2.19 1.70
CA ALA A 38 -2.14 -0.87 1.19
C ALA A 38 -1.34 -0.02 2.20
N PRO A 39 -1.70 0.03 3.51
CA PRO A 39 -0.93 0.77 4.51
C PRO A 39 0.54 0.37 4.59
N ILE A 40 0.85 -0.91 4.39
CA ILE A 40 2.24 -1.42 4.35
C ILE A 40 3.01 -0.73 3.23
N ALA A 41 2.43 -0.68 2.03
CA ALA A 41 3.08 -0.05 0.88
C ALA A 41 3.16 1.47 1.08
N GLU A 42 2.08 2.11 1.53
CA GLU A 42 2.01 3.54 1.78
C GLU A 42 3.10 3.99 2.76
N LEU A 43 3.22 3.32 3.90
CA LEU A 43 4.28 3.61 4.87
C LEU A 43 5.66 3.33 4.27
N TYR A 44 5.87 2.19 3.61
CA TYR A 44 7.15 1.87 2.97
C TYR A 44 7.61 2.92 1.94
N PHE A 45 6.68 3.54 1.22
CA PHE A 45 6.98 4.56 0.22
C PHE A 45 7.09 5.97 0.82
N ALA A 46 6.31 6.29 1.85
CA ALA A 46 6.34 7.60 2.50
C ALA A 46 7.48 7.73 3.51
N ASP A 47 7.69 6.70 4.33
CA ASP A 47 8.67 6.66 5.41
C ASP A 47 9.22 5.23 5.65
N ARG A 48 10.41 4.98 5.11
CA ARG A 48 11.12 3.71 5.33
C ARG A 48 11.70 3.57 6.73
N VAL A 49 11.96 4.68 7.43
CA VAL A 49 12.55 4.66 8.77
C VAL A 49 11.51 4.13 9.75
N GLN A 50 10.30 4.71 9.72
CA GLN A 50 9.18 4.17 10.49
C GLN A 50 8.84 2.73 10.09
N PHE A 51 8.82 2.42 8.79
CA PHE A 51 8.55 1.05 8.33
C PHE A 51 9.53 0.03 8.93
N ASN A 52 10.83 0.35 8.97
CA ASN A 52 11.85 -0.53 9.55
C ASN A 52 11.78 -0.59 11.08
N SER A 53 11.18 0.42 11.72
CA SER A 53 10.96 0.43 13.17
C SER A 53 9.82 -0.50 13.60
N ILE A 54 8.92 -0.91 12.69
CA ILE A 54 7.81 -1.80 13.01
C ILE A 54 8.29 -3.25 12.90
N SER A 55 8.14 -4.00 13.98
CA SER A 55 8.43 -5.43 14.00
C SER A 55 7.43 -6.22 13.15
N PHE A 56 7.94 -6.88 12.11
CA PHE A 56 7.14 -7.75 11.23
C PHE A 56 7.16 -9.19 11.73
N THR A 57 5.98 -9.72 12.07
CA THR A 57 5.81 -11.12 12.41
C THR A 57 5.37 -11.92 11.18
N PRO A 58 6.15 -12.92 10.71
CA PRO A 58 5.76 -13.75 9.58
C PRO A 58 4.45 -14.50 9.89
N GLY A 59 3.50 -14.45 8.94
CA GLY A 59 2.15 -15.04 9.10
C GLY A 59 1.06 -14.02 9.49
N LYS A 60 1.42 -12.89 10.10
CA LYS A 60 0.48 -11.86 10.57
C LYS A 60 0.52 -10.57 9.73
N LEU A 61 0.33 -10.73 8.42
CA LEU A 61 0.37 -9.60 7.48
C LEU A 61 -0.73 -8.56 7.72
N ALA A 62 -1.93 -8.98 8.14
CA ALA A 62 -3.04 -8.08 8.42
C ALA A 62 -2.76 -7.21 9.65
N GLU A 63 -2.31 -7.81 10.77
CA GLU A 63 -1.92 -7.06 11.97
C GLU A 63 -0.77 -6.09 11.68
N PHE A 64 0.22 -6.51 10.89
CA PHE A 64 1.31 -5.63 10.50
C PHE A 64 0.81 -4.44 9.67
N ALA A 65 -0.17 -4.65 8.79
CA ALA A 65 -0.75 -3.56 8.03
C ALA A 65 -1.54 -2.57 8.90
N GLU A 66 -2.25 -3.06 9.90
CA GLU A 66 -2.97 -2.18 10.84
C GLU A 66 -1.98 -1.33 11.65
N LYS A 67 -0.88 -1.93 12.14
CA LYS A 67 0.22 -1.16 12.75
C LYS A 67 0.79 -0.11 11.81
N CYS A 68 1.07 -0.48 10.55
CA CYS A 68 1.55 0.50 9.56
C CYS A 68 0.54 1.64 9.38
N ARG A 69 -0.77 1.34 9.40
CA ARG A 69 -1.83 2.34 9.28
C ARG A 69 -1.85 3.31 10.46
N GLU A 70 -1.69 2.81 11.68
CA GLU A 70 -1.59 3.63 12.90
C GLU A 70 -0.38 4.57 12.87
N HIS A 71 0.72 4.14 12.25
CA HIS A 71 1.91 4.98 12.08
C HIS A 71 1.79 6.02 10.94
N ILE A 72 0.84 5.86 10.00
CA ILE A 72 0.58 6.86 8.94
C ILE A 72 -0.26 8.02 9.52
N VAL A 73 0.41 8.87 10.30
CA VAL A 73 -0.18 10.06 10.93
C VAL A 73 0.57 11.34 10.56
N GLY A 74 -0.11 12.48 10.72
CA GLY A 74 0.49 13.81 10.51
C GLY A 74 1.11 13.99 9.12
N ASP A 75 2.43 14.21 9.10
CA ASP A 75 3.18 14.51 7.87
C ASP A 75 3.36 13.29 6.96
N VAL A 76 3.41 12.07 7.52
CA VAL A 76 3.45 10.83 6.73
C VAL A 76 2.17 10.71 5.91
N LYS A 77 1.01 10.99 6.52
CA LYS A 77 -0.29 11.00 5.84
C LYS A 77 -0.33 12.03 4.70
N LYS A 78 0.16 13.26 4.92
CA LYS A 78 0.28 14.27 3.87
C LYS A 78 1.16 13.81 2.71
N LYS A 79 2.28 13.16 3.02
CA LYS A 79 3.21 12.63 2.01
C LYS A 79 2.58 11.50 1.19
N VAL A 80 1.88 10.57 1.86
CA VAL A 80 1.09 9.52 1.20
C VAL A 80 0.05 10.12 0.26
N LEU A 81 -0.67 11.16 0.69
CA LEU A 81 -1.65 11.87 -0.14
C LEU A 81 -1.02 12.47 -1.39
N SER A 82 0.09 13.21 -1.24
CA SER A 82 0.82 13.76 -2.38
C SER A 82 1.32 12.67 -3.34
N MET A 83 1.74 11.51 -2.82
CA MET A 83 2.17 10.38 -3.63
C MET A 83 1.02 9.69 -4.38
N LYS A 84 -0.18 9.62 -3.78
CA LYS A 84 -1.40 9.15 -4.46
C LYS A 84 -1.78 10.09 -5.61
N ILE A 85 -1.75 11.41 -5.37
CA ILE A 85 -2.04 12.43 -6.40
C ILE A 85 -1.02 12.38 -7.54
N LYS A 86 0.28 12.20 -7.23
CA LYS A 86 1.34 12.00 -8.23
C LYS A 86 1.23 10.67 -8.99
N GLY A 87 0.27 9.80 -8.69
CA GLY A 87 0.15 8.47 -9.28
C GLY A 87 1.29 7.51 -8.89
N SER A 88 2.01 7.81 -7.81
CA SER A 88 3.09 6.97 -7.27
C SER A 88 2.57 5.92 -6.26
N LEU A 89 1.33 6.05 -5.81
CA LEU A 89 0.60 5.08 -5.00
C LEU A 89 -0.77 4.78 -5.63
N LEU A 90 -1.33 3.60 -5.33
CA LEU A 90 -2.69 3.28 -5.77
C LEU A 90 -3.68 4.16 -4.99
N PRO A 91 -4.75 4.66 -5.63
CA PRO A 91 -5.80 5.41 -4.96
C PRO A 91 -6.73 4.46 -4.18
N PHE A 92 -6.17 3.74 -3.21
CA PHE A 92 -6.94 2.98 -2.24
C PHE A 92 -7.11 3.77 -0.95
N CYS A 93 -8.29 3.67 -0.35
CA CYS A 93 -8.64 4.22 0.96
C CYS A 93 -8.29 5.70 1.16
N LEU A 94 -9.23 6.58 0.79
CA LEU A 94 -9.54 7.82 1.50
C LEU A 94 -11.06 7.98 1.50
N ASN A 95 -11.76 7.07 2.17
CA ASN A 95 -13.15 7.30 2.56
C ASN A 95 -13.26 7.06 4.05
N LYS A 96 -12.86 8.06 4.83
CA LYS A 96 -13.71 8.83 5.73
C LYS A 96 -12.85 9.89 6.43
#